data_AF-A0A269PTT8-F1
#
_entry.id   AF-A0A269PTT8-F1
#
_cell.length_a   1.000
_cell.length_b   1.000
_cell.length_c   1.000
_cell.angle_alpha   90.00
_cell.angle_beta   90.00
_cell.angle_gamma   90.00
#
_symmetry.space_group_name_H-M   'P 1'
#
loop_
_entity.id
_entity.type
_entity.pdbx_description
1 polymer ?
#
loop_
_entity_poly.entity_id
_entity_poly.type
_entity_poly.pdbx_seq_one_letter_code
_entity_poly.pdbx_strand_id
1 'polypeptide(L)'
;MYFRSINYLYLLTALLPFKTLAEVNLNEIDHFAVTPNKCIALRKGRPCYAIVSVNWKKLNIGNYCLRNSKSKQIMQCWTAQNAGIYQYEFNSEKNQSFELVNTKTGHVSGKAGIKVHWVYTNKQKKRRWRLF
;
A
#
# COMPACT_ATOMS: atom_id res chain seq x y z
N MET A 1 -69.23 -25.46 28.89
CA MET A 1 -68.28 -24.54 29.55
C MET A 1 -66.85 -24.94 29.17
N TYR A 2 -66.38 -24.57 27.97
CA TYR A 2 -65.01 -24.81 27.52
C TYR A 2 -64.61 -23.71 26.55
N PHE A 3 -64.18 -22.57 27.07
CA PHE A 3 -63.54 -21.52 26.28
C PHE A 3 -62.89 -20.55 27.27
N ARG A 4 -61.62 -20.76 27.64
CA ARG A 4 -60.75 -19.76 28.32
C ARG A 4 -59.40 -20.34 28.79
N SER A 5 -58.58 -20.88 27.90
CA SER A 5 -57.22 -21.28 28.33
C SER A 5 -56.19 -21.50 27.23
N ILE A 6 -56.37 -20.97 26.02
CA ILE A 6 -55.42 -21.22 24.91
C ILE A 6 -54.66 -19.95 24.44
N ASN A 7 -54.86 -18.79 25.08
CA ASN A 7 -54.23 -17.53 24.61
C ASN A 7 -53.06 -17.02 25.46
N TYR A 8 -52.61 -17.75 26.49
CA TYR A 8 -51.52 -17.29 27.37
C TYR A 8 -50.15 -17.92 27.10
N LEU A 9 -50.04 -18.84 26.12
CA LEU A 9 -48.74 -19.48 25.81
C LEU A 9 -47.92 -18.76 24.74
N TYR A 10 -48.45 -17.70 24.11
CA TYR A 10 -47.75 -16.98 23.03
C TYR A 10 -47.20 -15.60 23.44
N LEU A 11 -47.39 -15.16 24.69
CA LEU A 11 -47.00 -13.81 25.11
C LEU A 11 -45.63 -13.71 25.81
N LEU A 12 -44.87 -14.82 25.94
CA LEU A 12 -43.61 -14.86 26.68
C LEU A 12 -42.38 -15.23 25.83
N THR A 13 -42.40 -15.03 24.51
CA THR A 13 -41.25 -15.29 23.62
C THR A 13 -40.72 -14.04 22.91
N ALA A 14 -41.01 -12.84 23.42
CA ALA A 14 -40.67 -11.57 22.77
C ALA A 14 -39.64 -10.72 23.54
N LEU A 15 -38.73 -11.34 24.31
CA LEU A 15 -37.64 -10.64 25.01
C LEU A 15 -36.29 -11.38 24.88
N LEU A 16 -36.00 -11.96 23.72
CA LEU A 16 -34.62 -12.31 23.39
C LEU A 16 -33.98 -11.10 22.69
N PRO A 17 -33.00 -10.42 23.31
CA PRO A 17 -32.24 -9.39 22.60
C PRO A 17 -31.50 -10.07 21.45
N PHE A 18 -31.88 -9.74 20.22
CA PHE A 18 -31.05 -10.05 19.06
C PHE A 18 -29.69 -9.43 19.31
N LYS A 19 -28.65 -10.26 19.49
CA LYS A 19 -27.28 -9.77 19.44
C LYS A 19 -27.05 -9.30 18.02
N THR A 20 -27.05 -7.98 17.83
CA THR A 20 -26.57 -7.36 16.60
C THR A 20 -25.11 -7.80 16.44
N LEU A 21 -24.82 -8.63 15.43
CA LEU A 21 -23.45 -8.79 14.96
C LEU A 21 -23.06 -7.45 14.36
N ALA A 22 -22.23 -6.69 15.08
CA ALA A 22 -21.51 -5.61 14.44
C ALA A 22 -20.67 -6.23 13.32
N GLU A 23 -20.90 -5.83 12.08
CA GLU A 23 -19.99 -6.14 10.98
C GLU A 23 -18.64 -5.49 11.31
N VAL A 24 -17.71 -6.31 11.80
CA VAL A 24 -16.30 -5.92 11.88
C VAL A 24 -15.88 -5.65 10.44
N ASN A 25 -15.74 -4.37 10.11
CA ASN A 25 -15.20 -3.95 8.83
C ASN A 25 -13.75 -4.45 8.78
N LEU A 26 -13.52 -5.58 8.12
CA LEU A 26 -12.21 -6.24 7.90
C LEU A 26 -11.26 -5.41 7.01
N ASN A 27 -11.47 -4.10 6.95
CA ASN A 27 -10.57 -3.12 6.36
C ASN A 27 -9.55 -2.59 7.37
N GLU A 28 -9.04 -3.42 8.29
CA GLU A 28 -7.80 -3.10 9.03
C GLU A 28 -6.55 -3.32 8.15
N ILE A 29 -6.59 -2.60 7.02
CA ILE A 29 -5.52 -1.99 6.23
C ILE A 29 -4.26 -2.84 6.07
N ASP A 30 -4.39 -3.94 5.34
CA ASP A 30 -3.28 -4.41 4.51
C ASP A 30 -2.84 -3.24 3.60
N HIS A 31 -1.61 -2.77 3.76
CA HIS A 31 -1.04 -1.75 2.89
C HIS A 31 0.43 -1.97 2.59
N PHE A 32 0.84 -1.43 1.45
CA PHE A 32 2.22 -1.32 1.02
C PHE A 32 2.39 0.00 0.27
N ALA A 33 3.08 0.95 0.88
CA ALA A 33 3.20 2.32 0.38
C ALA A 33 4.65 2.80 0.36
N VAL A 34 4.92 3.72 -0.56
CA VAL A 34 6.23 4.35 -0.76
C VAL A 34 6.02 5.86 -0.74
N THR A 35 6.70 6.54 0.17
CA THR A 35 6.57 7.99 0.35
C THR A 35 7.96 8.65 0.32
N PRO A 36 8.21 9.62 -0.56
CA PRO A 36 7.33 10.07 -1.64
C PRO A 36 7.27 9.05 -2.80
N ASN A 37 6.14 9.01 -3.51
CA ASN A 37 5.99 8.20 -4.73
C ASN A 37 6.41 8.93 -6.02
N LYS A 38 6.81 10.20 -5.90
CA LYS A 38 7.31 11.04 -6.99
C LYS A 38 8.55 11.79 -6.52
N CYS A 39 9.55 11.86 -7.37
CA CYS A 39 10.78 12.63 -7.17
C CYS A 39 10.93 13.62 -8.33
N ILE A 40 11.19 14.89 -8.05
CA ILE A 40 11.30 15.92 -9.09
C ILE A 40 12.75 16.39 -9.21
N ALA A 41 13.38 16.16 -10.36
CA ALA A 41 14.67 16.73 -10.72
C ALA A 41 14.49 18.01 -11.55
N LEU A 42 15.39 18.98 -11.40
CA LEU A 42 15.27 20.26 -12.11
C LEU A 42 15.40 20.10 -13.63
N ARG A 43 16.37 19.30 -14.09
CA ARG A 43 16.63 19.05 -15.51
C ARG A 43 16.56 17.55 -15.81
N LYS A 44 16.01 17.20 -16.97
CA LYS A 44 16.00 15.82 -17.47
C LYS A 44 17.43 15.24 -17.52
N GLY A 45 17.60 14.01 -17.04
CA GLY A 45 18.89 13.31 -17.03
C GLY A 45 19.82 13.75 -15.91
N ARG A 46 19.28 14.36 -14.84
CA ARG A 46 20.01 14.53 -13.58
C ARG A 46 19.41 13.61 -12.51
N PRO A 47 20.24 13.08 -11.60
CA PRO A 47 19.75 12.27 -10.50
C PRO A 47 18.75 13.08 -9.66
N CYS A 48 17.67 12.41 -9.28
CA CYS A 48 16.75 12.92 -8.29
C CYS A 48 17.12 12.34 -6.92
N TYR A 49 17.10 13.21 -5.91
CA TYR A 49 17.47 12.87 -4.54
C TYR A 49 16.24 12.96 -3.64
N ALA A 50 15.95 11.89 -2.92
CA ALA A 50 14.87 11.86 -1.92
C ALA A 50 15.17 10.83 -0.84
N ILE A 51 14.74 11.10 0.39
CA ILE A 51 14.65 10.07 1.42
C ILE A 51 13.30 9.39 1.23
N VAL A 52 13.33 8.10 0.92
CA VAL A 52 12.13 7.33 0.61
C VAL A 52 11.83 6.37 1.75
N SER A 53 10.63 6.49 2.29
CA SER A 53 10.10 5.60 3.31
C SER A 53 9.16 4.59 2.67
N VAL A 54 9.49 3.32 2.81
CA VAL A 54 8.62 2.19 2.47
C VAL A 54 7.94 1.73 3.75
N ASN A 55 6.61 1.80 3.79
CA ASN A 55 5.81 1.38 4.94
C ASN A 55 4.84 0.27 4.50
N TRP A 56 4.73 -0.76 5.32
CA TRP A 56 3.85 -1.88 5.05
C TRP A 56 3.20 -2.42 6.32
N LYS A 57 1.98 -2.93 6.17
CA LYS A 57 1.25 -3.69 7.18
C LYS A 57 0.48 -4.82 6.50
N LYS A 58 0.40 -5.96 7.16
CA LYS A 58 -0.30 -7.17 6.75
C LYS A 58 -1.17 -7.65 7.91
N LEU A 59 -2.25 -8.36 7.57
CA LEU A 59 -3.13 -8.94 8.58
C LEU A 59 -2.41 -10.05 9.37
N ASN A 60 -1.66 -10.88 8.65
CA ASN A 60 -0.99 -12.05 9.24
C ASN A 60 0.47 -11.76 9.57
N ILE A 61 0.91 -12.27 10.73
CA ILE A 61 2.32 -12.32 11.09
C ILE A 61 3.04 -13.29 10.14
N GLY A 62 4.15 -12.85 9.57
CA GLY A 62 4.88 -13.65 8.63
C GLY A 62 6.32 -13.19 8.44
N ASN A 63 6.98 -13.84 7.48
CA ASN A 63 8.32 -13.47 7.07
C ASN A 63 8.19 -12.75 5.73
N TYR A 64 8.60 -11.48 5.70
CA TYR A 64 8.43 -10.62 4.54
C TYR A 64 9.76 -9.96 4.17
N CYS A 65 10.05 -9.91 2.87
CA CYS A 65 11.23 -9.22 2.35
C CYS A 65 10.83 -8.14 1.35
N LEU A 66 11.38 -6.95 1.54
CA LEU A 66 11.39 -5.86 0.57
C LEU A 66 12.50 -6.12 -0.45
N ARG A 67 12.15 -6.06 -1.74
CA ARG A 67 13.13 -6.15 -2.83
C ARG A 67 12.86 -5.15 -3.92
N ASN A 68 13.90 -4.83 -4.69
CA ASN A 68 13.74 -4.11 -5.95
C ASN A 68 13.00 -4.99 -6.97
N SER A 69 11.94 -4.47 -7.63
CA SER A 69 11.18 -5.30 -8.57
C SER A 69 11.98 -5.71 -9.81
N LYS A 70 12.96 -4.90 -10.23
CA LYS A 70 13.72 -5.11 -11.46
C LYS A 70 14.96 -5.97 -11.20
N SER A 71 15.84 -5.56 -10.28
CA SER A 71 17.06 -6.32 -9.98
C SER A 71 16.81 -7.55 -9.11
N LYS A 72 15.63 -7.65 -8.49
CA LYS A 72 15.28 -8.68 -7.49
C LYS A 72 16.18 -8.70 -6.25
N GLN A 73 17.04 -7.69 -6.10
CA GLN A 73 17.90 -7.50 -4.93
C GLN A 73 17.05 -7.29 -3.68
N ILE A 74 17.31 -8.09 -2.65
CA ILE A 74 16.71 -7.98 -1.33
C ILE A 74 17.32 -6.76 -0.63
N MET A 75 16.48 -5.91 -0.07
CA MET A 75 16.86 -4.66 0.59
C MET A 75 16.72 -4.76 2.10
N GLN A 76 15.61 -5.34 2.57
CA GLN A 76 15.32 -5.54 3.99
C GLN A 76 14.39 -6.73 4.14
N CYS A 77 14.57 -7.52 5.19
CA CYS A 77 13.63 -8.56 5.58
C CYS A 77 13.18 -8.36 7.02
N TRP A 78 11.97 -8.82 7.31
CA TRP A 78 11.37 -8.86 8.63
C TRP A 78 10.89 -10.29 8.90
N THR A 79 11.18 -10.80 10.09
CA THR A 79 10.88 -12.17 10.50
C THR A 79 9.84 -12.14 11.61
N ALA A 80 8.78 -12.95 11.47
CA ALA A 80 7.67 -12.99 12.41
C ALA A 80 7.09 -11.60 12.73
N GLN A 81 6.91 -10.77 11.69
CA GLN A 81 6.30 -9.45 11.80
C GLN A 81 5.13 -9.30 10.83
N ASN A 82 4.20 -8.41 11.17
CA ASN A 82 3.06 -8.06 10.32
C ASN A 82 3.11 -6.59 9.87
N ALA A 83 4.13 -5.82 10.26
CA ALA A 83 4.33 -4.46 9.79
C ALA A 83 5.83 -4.12 9.78
N GLY A 84 6.20 -3.10 9.02
CA GLY A 84 7.57 -2.63 8.99
C GLY A 84 7.74 -1.33 8.22
N ILE A 85 8.80 -0.60 8.57
CA ILE A 85 9.20 0.64 7.90
C ILE A 85 10.67 0.48 7.48
N TYR A 86 10.99 0.91 6.27
CA TYR A 86 12.34 0.95 5.75
C TYR A 86 12.59 2.29 5.06
N GLN A 87 13.62 3.00 5.50
CA GLN A 87 14.05 4.26 4.91
C GLN A 87 15.29 4.02 4.06
N TYR A 88 15.31 4.58 2.86
CA TYR A 88 16.49 4.53 1.99
C TYR A 88 16.71 5.82 1.22
N GLU A 89 17.97 6.12 0.94
CA GLU A 89 18.36 7.25 0.13
C GLU A 89 18.17 6.93 -1.35
N PHE A 90 17.18 7.55 -1.98
CA PHE A 90 16.98 7.46 -3.41
C PHE A 90 17.88 8.46 -4.12
N ASN A 91 18.75 7.94 -4.98
CA ASN A 91 19.62 8.70 -5.85
C ASN A 91 19.59 8.05 -7.25
N SER A 92 18.65 8.46 -8.08
CA SER A 92 18.54 7.91 -9.43
C SER A 92 17.88 8.88 -10.42
N GLU A 93 18.25 8.73 -11.68
CA GLU A 93 17.59 9.35 -12.83
C GLU A 93 16.37 8.55 -13.32
N LYS A 94 16.23 7.31 -12.84
CA LYS A 94 15.25 6.33 -13.32
C LYS A 94 14.23 6.01 -12.23
N ASN A 95 13.02 5.65 -12.67
CA ASN A 95 12.01 5.14 -11.77
C ASN A 95 12.50 3.87 -11.06
N GLN A 96 12.05 3.68 -9.83
CA GLN A 96 12.33 2.48 -9.07
C GLN A 96 11.04 1.92 -8.46
N SER A 97 10.87 0.62 -8.58
CA SER A 97 9.75 -0.10 -8.00
C SER A 97 10.23 -1.14 -7.00
N PHE A 98 9.38 -1.40 -6.03
CA PHE A 98 9.60 -2.26 -4.90
C PHE A 98 8.51 -3.33 -4.83
N GLU A 99 8.89 -4.51 -4.37
CA GLU A 99 7.98 -5.61 -4.07
C GLU A 99 8.15 -6.03 -2.62
N LEU A 100 7.04 -6.25 -1.92
CA LEU A 100 7.03 -6.97 -0.66
C LEU A 100 6.70 -8.44 -0.95
N VAL A 101 7.56 -9.36 -0.53
CA VAL A 101 7.43 -10.79 -0.82
C VAL A 101 7.33 -11.56 0.48
N ASN A 102 6.35 -12.45 0.58
CA ASN A 102 6.29 -13.40 1.68
C ASN A 102 7.29 -14.54 1.41
N THR A 103 8.25 -14.77 2.30
CA THR A 103 9.34 -15.73 2.03
C THR A 103 8.93 -17.19 2.13
N LYS A 104 7.84 -17.50 2.85
CA LYS A 104 7.31 -18.87 2.96
C LYS A 104 6.62 -19.32 1.66
N THR A 105 5.85 -18.41 1.05
CA THR A 105 5.06 -18.71 -0.15
C THR A 105 5.71 -18.24 -1.46
N GLY A 106 6.70 -17.35 -1.38
CA GLY A 106 7.26 -16.64 -2.53
C GLY A 106 6.31 -15.60 -3.15
N HIS A 107 5.12 -15.42 -2.59
CA HIS A 107 4.08 -14.56 -3.15
C HIS A 107 4.40 -13.08 -2.98
N VAL A 108 4.25 -12.30 -4.06
CA VAL A 108 4.38 -10.85 -4.04
C VAL A 108 3.11 -10.24 -3.43
N SER A 109 3.23 -9.81 -2.19
CA SER A 109 2.10 -9.32 -1.39
C SER A 109 1.89 -7.80 -1.53
N GLY A 110 2.80 -7.06 -2.16
CA GLY A 110 2.64 -5.62 -2.40
C GLY A 110 3.60 -5.10 -3.45
N LYS A 111 3.18 -4.05 -4.19
CA LYS A 111 4.01 -3.35 -5.19
C LYS A 111 3.76 -1.85 -5.12
N ALA A 112 4.84 -1.07 -5.09
CA ALA A 112 4.81 0.38 -5.06
C ALA A 112 6.17 0.90 -5.55
N GLY A 113 6.31 2.20 -5.79
CA GLY A 113 7.54 2.74 -6.33
C GLY A 113 7.59 4.26 -6.34
N ILE A 114 8.75 4.77 -6.68
CA ILE A 114 9.03 6.19 -6.87
C ILE A 114 9.24 6.48 -8.36
N LYS A 115 8.51 7.46 -8.87
CA LYS A 115 8.62 7.94 -10.26
C LYS A 115 9.43 9.23 -10.32
N VAL A 116 10.43 9.27 -11.19
CA VAL A 116 11.23 10.46 -11.46
C VAL A 116 10.51 11.32 -12.49
N HIS A 117 10.31 12.58 -12.14
CA HIS A 117 9.78 13.64 -12.99
C HIS A 117 10.81 14.75 -13.16
N TRP A 118 10.65 15.56 -14.19
CA TRP A 118 11.53 16.69 -14.48
C TRP A 118 10.73 17.96 -14.72
N VAL A 119 11.27 19.10 -14.27
CA VAL A 119 10.69 20.43 -14.57
C VAL A 119 11.04 20.83 -16.00
N TYR A 120 12.33 20.81 -16.35
CA TYR A 120 12.81 21.20 -17.68
C TYR A 120 13.22 19.99 -18.53
N THR A 121 12.64 19.91 -19.73
CA THR A 121 13.09 18.97 -20.77
C THR A 121 14.20 19.57 -21.62
N ASN A 122 15.16 18.75 -22.04
CA ASN A 122 16.17 19.12 -23.06
C ASN A 122 15.57 19.19 -24.48
N LYS A 123 14.41 19.86 -24.66
CA LYS A 123 13.89 20.16 -25.99
C LYS A 123 14.61 21.40 -26.50
N GLN A 124 15.46 21.25 -27.52
CA GLN A 124 15.95 22.41 -28.24
C GLN A 124 14.77 23.11 -28.91
N LYS A 125 14.46 24.34 -28.49
CA LYS A 125 13.53 25.20 -29.23
C LYS A 125 14.13 25.39 -30.63
N LYS A 126 13.48 24.88 -31.66
CA LYS A 126 13.82 25.22 -33.05
C LYS A 126 13.69 26.73 -33.19
N ARG A 127 14.82 27.44 -33.26
CA ARG A 127 14.82 28.88 -33.55
C ARG A 127 14.42 29.03 -35.01
N ARG A 128 13.18 29.43 -35.27
CA ARG A 128 12.78 29.94 -36.57
C ARG A 128 13.09 31.43 -36.55
N TRP A 129 14.02 31.87 -37.40
CA TRP A 129 14.23 33.28 -37.66
C TRP A 129 12.89 33.86 -38.14
N ARG A 130 12.41 34.91 -37.47
CA ARG A 130 11.35 35.76 -38.01
C ARG A 130 12.07 36.89 -38.71
N LEU A 131 11.90 37.00 -40.03
CA LEU A 131 12.21 38.21 -40.76
C LEU A 131 11.17 39.25 -40.31
N PHE A 132 11.66 40.35 -39.74
CA PHE A 132 10.83 41.50 -39.40
C PHE A 132 10.62 42.35 -40.65
#